data_AF-T1BLD9-F1
#
_entry.id   AF-T1BLD9-F1
#
_cell.length_a   1.000
_cell.length_b   1.000
_cell.length_c   1.000
_cell.angle_alpha   90.00
_cell.angle_beta   90.00
_cell.angle_gamma   90.00
#
_symmetry.space_group_name_H-M   'P 1'
#
loop_
_entity.id
_entity.type
_entity.pdbx_description
1 polymer ?
#
loop_
_entity_poly.entity_id
_entity_poly.type
_entity_poly.pdbx_seq_one_letter_code
_entity_poly.pdbx_strand_id
1 'polypeptide(L)'
;MEIAFFTDSYPPMRDGVSQVTGGLARRLVALGHRVRVFAPQLENGRGYREEEVDGVAVARFPSVAVPLYGQYRWPVFPWGAARRARGAGTADVIHVHTPGGLGSAGFLAARRFGRPLVGTFHTNLRAMAEAVPPKFLVPQFFRIAWWWNLGLYWR
;
A
#
# COMPACT_ATOMS: atom_id res chain seq x y z
N MET A 1 1.28 15.63 14.25
CA MET A 1 2.21 15.09 13.23
C MET A 1 1.40 14.68 12.00
N GLU A 2 2.01 14.76 10.82
CA GLU A 2 1.49 14.22 9.56
C GLU A 2 2.10 12.84 9.30
N ILE A 3 1.26 11.82 9.11
CA ILE A 3 1.68 10.43 8.93
C ILE A 3 1.14 9.93 7.59
N ALA A 4 2.03 9.45 6.73
CA ALA A 4 1.67 8.92 5.41
C ALA A 4 1.69 7.39 5.42
N PHE A 5 0.51 6.79 5.32
CA PHE A 5 0.32 5.33 5.24
C PHE A 5 0.38 4.88 3.80
N PHE A 6 1.18 3.86 3.52
CA PHE A 6 1.21 3.20 2.21
C PHE A 6 0.80 1.74 2.37
N THR A 7 -0.29 1.36 1.69
CA THR A 7 -0.85 0.02 1.80
C THR A 7 -1.53 -0.41 0.52
N ASP A 8 -1.41 -1.69 0.18
CA ASP A 8 -2.15 -2.35 -0.90
C ASP A 8 -3.49 -2.91 -0.42
N SER A 9 -3.76 -2.85 0.89
CA SER A 9 -5.03 -3.24 1.50
C SER A 9 -5.51 -2.18 2.49
N TYR A 10 -6.63 -1.53 2.15
CA TYR A 10 -7.30 -0.51 2.95
C TYR A 10 -8.81 -0.61 2.72
N PRO A 11 -9.68 -0.24 3.68
CA PRO A 11 -11.12 -0.23 3.46
C PRO A 11 -11.45 0.53 2.17
N PRO A 12 -12.46 0.14 1.37
CA PRO A 12 -13.49 -0.85 1.67
C PRO A 12 -13.11 -2.31 1.35
N MET A 13 -11.82 -2.62 1.12
CA MET A 13 -11.36 -4.01 1.09
C MET A 13 -11.77 -4.72 2.39
N ARG A 14 -12.21 -5.98 2.28
CA ARG A 14 -12.75 -6.76 3.40
C ARG A 14 -11.78 -7.86 3.81
N ASP A 15 -10.69 -7.48 4.44
CA ASP A 15 -9.70 -8.42 4.99
C ASP A 15 -9.17 -7.93 6.35
N GLY A 16 -8.30 -8.71 7.00
CA GLY A 16 -7.72 -8.31 8.29
C GLY A 16 -6.79 -7.09 8.20
N VAL A 17 -6.04 -6.96 7.09
CA VAL A 17 -5.04 -5.90 6.90
C VAL A 17 -5.72 -4.54 6.76
N SER A 18 -6.74 -4.44 5.93
CA SER A 18 -7.58 -3.26 5.75
C SER A 18 -8.26 -2.84 7.06
N GLN A 19 -8.76 -3.78 7.85
CA GLN A 19 -9.38 -3.46 9.15
C GLN A 19 -8.37 -2.90 10.15
N VAL A 20 -7.18 -3.52 10.25
CA VAL A 20 -6.13 -3.05 11.15
C VAL A 20 -5.59 -1.69 10.71
N THR A 21 -5.30 -1.50 9.42
CA THR A 21 -4.77 -0.23 8.89
C THR A 21 -5.80 0.90 8.98
N GLY A 22 -7.06 0.64 8.66
CA GLY A 22 -8.17 1.59 8.81
C GLY A 22 -8.45 1.93 10.28
N GLY A 23 -8.43 0.94 11.18
CA GLY A 23 -8.56 1.15 12.62
C GLY A 23 -7.43 2.01 13.18
N LEU A 24 -6.19 1.71 12.81
CA LEU A 24 -5.01 2.48 13.23
C LEU A 24 -5.07 3.92 12.72
N ALA A 25 -5.40 4.13 11.44
CA ALA A 25 -5.51 5.46 10.85
C ALA A 25 -6.53 6.33 11.59
N ARG A 26 -7.73 5.79 11.84
CA ARG A 26 -8.78 6.48 12.60
C ARG A 26 -8.37 6.78 14.03
N ARG A 27 -7.69 5.85 14.70
CA ARG A 27 -7.21 6.08 16.07
C ARG A 27 -6.15 7.17 16.15
N LEU A 28 -5.24 7.23 15.17
CA LEU A 28 -4.25 8.30 15.08
C LEU A 28 -4.89 9.66 14.80
N VAL A 29 -5.92 9.73 13.95
CA VAL A 29 -6.71 10.95 13.76
C VAL A 29 -7.39 11.37 15.07
N ALA A 30 -8.00 10.44 15.80
CA ALA A 30 -8.62 10.72 17.10
C ALA A 30 -7.63 11.21 18.17
N LEU A 31 -6.34 10.89 18.03
CA LEU A 31 -5.26 11.38 18.88
C LEU A 31 -4.70 12.76 18.43
N GLY A 32 -5.28 13.37 17.39
CA GLY A 32 -4.88 14.69 16.88
C GLY A 32 -3.80 14.66 15.80
N HIS A 33 -3.47 13.48 15.24
CA HIS A 33 -2.55 13.38 14.10
C HIS A 33 -3.29 13.60 12.78
N ARG A 34 -2.57 14.07 11.75
CA ARG A 34 -3.06 14.09 10.37
C ARG A 34 -2.61 12.81 9.68
N VAL A 35 -3.55 12.01 9.18
CA VAL A 35 -3.22 10.76 8.49
C VAL A 35 -3.64 10.85 7.03
N ARG A 36 -2.68 10.55 6.15
CA ARG A 36 -2.93 10.38 4.71
C ARG A 36 -2.63 8.96 4.29
N VAL A 37 -3.59 8.30 3.65
CA VAL A 37 -3.47 6.91 3.21
C VAL A 37 -3.36 6.86 1.69
N PHE A 38 -2.35 6.17 1.21
CA PHE A 38 -2.14 5.84 -0.20
C PHE A 38 -2.56 4.38 -0.39
N ALA A 39 -3.68 4.16 -1.05
CA ALA A 39 -4.35 2.85 -1.18
C ALA A 39 -4.78 2.57 -2.63
N PRO A 40 -5.02 1.31 -3.03
CA PRO A 40 -5.55 1.04 -4.36
C PRO A 40 -7.04 1.37 -4.43
N GLN A 41 -7.47 1.77 -5.62
CA GLN A 41 -8.87 1.77 -6.03
C GLN A 41 -9.36 0.32 -6.09
N LEU A 42 -10.62 0.03 -5.71
CA LEU A 42 -11.17 -1.32 -5.86
C LEU A 42 -11.75 -1.61 -7.25
N GLU A 43 -12.13 -0.57 -7.98
CA GLU A 43 -12.73 -0.68 -9.30
C GLU A 43 -11.68 -0.64 -10.41
N ASN A 44 -11.78 -1.57 -11.38
CA ASN A 44 -10.88 -1.67 -12.52
C ASN A 44 -10.88 -0.38 -13.36
N GLY A 45 -9.69 0.09 -13.75
CA GLY A 45 -9.53 1.13 -14.76
C GLY A 45 -9.96 2.53 -14.34
N ARG A 46 -10.50 2.73 -13.14
CA ARG A 46 -10.81 4.07 -12.63
C ARG A 46 -9.51 4.82 -12.31
N GLY A 47 -9.51 6.11 -12.64
CA GLY A 47 -8.39 7.01 -12.42
C GLY A 47 -8.08 7.26 -10.94
N TYR A 48 -7.09 8.13 -10.71
CA TYR A 48 -6.78 8.65 -9.39
C TYR A 48 -7.99 9.32 -8.74
N ARG A 49 -8.22 9.07 -7.44
CA ARG A 49 -9.28 9.71 -6.65
C ARG A 49 -8.77 10.06 -5.26
N GLU A 50 -9.20 11.20 -4.75
CA GLU A 50 -9.06 11.54 -3.32
C GLU A 50 -10.43 11.48 -2.65
N GLU A 51 -10.44 11.03 -1.40
CA GLU A 51 -11.63 10.99 -0.54
C GLU A 51 -11.23 11.21 0.91
N GLU A 52 -12.18 11.62 1.74
CA GLU A 52 -12.00 11.69 3.18
C GLU A 52 -12.99 10.73 3.85
N VAL A 53 -12.50 9.86 4.72
CA VAL A 53 -13.30 8.86 5.43
C VAL A 53 -12.92 8.90 6.91
N ASP A 54 -13.89 9.20 7.78
CA ASP A 54 -13.66 9.30 9.23
C ASP A 54 -12.49 10.23 9.61
N GLY A 55 -12.33 11.37 8.90
CA GLY A 55 -11.23 12.32 9.09
C GLY A 55 -9.86 11.87 8.55
N VAL A 56 -9.81 10.73 7.84
CA VAL A 56 -8.61 10.22 7.18
C VAL A 56 -8.64 10.62 5.70
N ALA A 57 -7.61 11.31 5.23
CA ALA A 57 -7.45 11.61 3.81
C ALA A 57 -6.94 10.38 3.06
N VAL A 58 -7.65 9.91 2.03
CA VAL A 58 -7.30 8.70 1.28
C VAL A 58 -7.10 9.03 -0.19
N ALA A 59 -5.89 8.79 -0.68
CA ALA A 59 -5.51 8.87 -2.08
C ALA A 59 -5.57 7.46 -2.71
N ARG A 60 -6.52 7.27 -3.62
CA ARG A 60 -6.77 6.02 -4.33
C ARG A 60 -6.06 6.00 -5.68
N PHE A 61 -5.30 4.93 -5.92
CA PHE A 61 -4.55 4.75 -7.15
C PHE A 61 -5.18 3.69 -8.06
N PRO A 62 -5.13 3.89 -9.39
CA PRO A 62 -5.57 2.89 -10.35
C PRO A 62 -4.95 1.52 -10.05
N SER A 63 -5.76 0.47 -10.16
CA SER A 63 -5.35 -0.89 -9.85
C SER A 63 -6.02 -1.87 -10.80
N VAL A 64 -5.47 -3.08 -10.87
CA VAL A 64 -6.07 -4.24 -11.55
C VAL A 64 -6.35 -5.35 -10.55
N ALA A 65 -7.34 -6.18 -10.83
CA ALA A 65 -7.59 -7.38 -10.05
C ALA A 65 -6.39 -8.32 -10.11
N VAL A 66 -6.01 -8.89 -8.98
CA VAL A 66 -4.98 -9.95 -8.96
C VAL A 66 -5.56 -11.20 -9.63
N PRO A 67 -4.87 -11.81 -10.61
CA PRO A 67 -5.32 -13.05 -11.23
C PRO A 67 -5.61 -14.11 -10.17
N LEU A 68 -6.74 -14.82 -10.29
CA LEU A 68 -7.22 -15.86 -9.35
C LEU A 68 -7.65 -15.36 -7.96
N TYR A 69 -7.44 -14.08 -7.63
CA TYR A 69 -7.84 -13.47 -6.36
C TYR A 69 -8.44 -12.08 -6.60
N GLY A 70 -9.61 -12.04 -7.23
CA GLY A 70 -10.23 -10.80 -7.70
C GLY A 70 -10.57 -9.78 -6.61
N GLN A 71 -10.67 -10.23 -5.35
CA GLN A 71 -10.83 -9.34 -4.19
C GLN A 71 -9.59 -8.49 -3.90
N TYR A 72 -8.41 -8.96 -4.31
CA TYR A 72 -7.16 -8.22 -4.14
C TYR A 72 -6.85 -7.40 -5.38
N ARG A 73 -6.20 -6.27 -5.13
CA ARG A 73 -5.92 -5.25 -6.13
C ARG A 73 -4.43 -5.03 -6.19
N TRP A 74 -3.87 -5.13 -7.39
CA TRP A 74 -2.51 -4.73 -7.66
C TRP A 74 -2.50 -3.32 -8.24
N PRO A 75 -1.92 -2.32 -7.55
CA PRO A 75 -1.89 -0.95 -8.06
C PRO A 75 -1.04 -0.88 -9.34
N VAL A 76 -1.59 -0.27 -10.38
CA VAL A 76 -0.91 -0.07 -11.66
C VAL A 76 -0.14 1.26 -11.58
N PHE A 77 1.14 1.23 -11.92
CA PHE A 77 2.04 2.40 -11.86
C PHE A 77 2.16 3.07 -10.48
N PRO A 78 2.65 2.35 -9.44
CA PRO A 78 2.87 2.93 -8.11
C PRO A 78 3.82 4.15 -8.10
N TRP A 79 4.66 4.32 -9.13
CA TRP A 79 5.50 5.52 -9.29
C TRP A 79 4.73 6.79 -9.59
N GLY A 80 3.56 6.66 -10.22
CA GLY A 80 2.60 7.76 -10.32
C GLY A 80 2.14 8.20 -8.93
N ALA A 81 2.01 7.29 -7.97
CA ALA A 81 1.72 7.60 -6.58
C ALA A 81 2.86 8.35 -5.91
N ALA A 82 4.10 7.86 -5.98
CA ALA A 82 5.25 8.58 -5.42
C ALA A 82 5.44 9.99 -6.02
N ARG A 83 5.13 10.18 -7.31
CA ARG A 83 5.20 11.50 -8.00
C ARG A 83 3.98 12.39 -7.76
N ARG A 84 2.77 11.82 -7.62
CA ARG A 84 1.52 12.56 -7.37
C ARG A 84 1.17 12.68 -5.89
N ALA A 85 1.89 12.00 -5.01
CA ALA A 85 1.79 12.09 -3.56
C ALA A 85 2.28 13.44 -3.05
N ARG A 86 1.63 14.51 -3.50
CA ARG A 86 1.55 15.76 -2.76
C ARG A 86 1.12 15.34 -1.35
N GLY A 87 1.99 15.51 -0.36
CA GLY A 87 1.79 15.01 1.02
C GLY A 87 2.85 14.04 1.55
N ALA A 88 3.35 13.10 0.73
CA ALA A 88 4.37 12.17 1.23
C ALA A 88 5.67 12.90 1.58
N GLY A 89 5.98 13.97 0.84
CA GLY A 89 7.12 14.84 1.12
C GLY A 89 6.94 15.75 2.33
N THR A 90 5.71 15.95 2.84
CA THR A 90 5.44 16.78 4.04
C THR A 90 5.21 15.95 5.29
N ALA A 91 5.00 14.64 5.15
CA ALA A 91 4.83 13.73 6.28
C ALA A 91 6.05 13.74 7.21
N ASP A 92 5.78 13.73 8.51
CA ASP A 92 6.78 13.54 9.55
C ASP A 92 7.27 12.09 9.58
N VAL A 93 6.39 11.13 9.25
CA VAL A 93 6.69 9.69 9.19
C VAL A 93 5.96 9.05 8.01
N ILE A 94 6.65 8.16 7.30
CA ILE A 94 6.05 7.27 6.29
C ILE A 94 5.92 5.88 6.91
N HIS A 95 4.71 5.32 6.93
CA HIS A 95 4.40 4.00 7.47
C HIS A 95 3.91 3.07 6.35
N VAL A 96 4.70 2.05 6.04
CA VAL A 96 4.37 1.04 5.02
C VAL A 96 3.74 -0.18 5.69
N HIS A 97 2.56 -0.61 5.22
CA HIS A 97 1.82 -1.74 5.80
C HIS A 97 1.83 -3.01 4.94
N THR A 98 2.27 -2.90 3.69
CA THR A 98 2.31 -4.03 2.76
C THR A 98 3.60 -3.96 1.95
N PRO A 99 4.13 -5.10 1.48
CA PRO A 99 5.31 -5.14 0.62
C PRO A 99 4.97 -5.10 -0.88
N GLY A 100 3.72 -4.73 -1.23
CA GLY A 100 3.27 -4.68 -2.62
C GLY A 100 3.55 -3.33 -3.29
N GLY A 101 2.86 -3.07 -4.39
CA GLY A 101 3.04 -1.92 -5.26
C GLY A 101 3.12 -0.57 -4.53
N LEU A 102 2.10 -0.26 -3.73
CA LEU A 102 2.04 0.99 -2.99
C LEU A 102 3.00 1.00 -1.80
N GLY A 103 3.22 -0.16 -1.17
CA GLY A 103 4.20 -0.28 -0.12
C GLY A 103 5.61 0.12 -0.53
N SER A 104 6.08 -0.42 -1.66
CA SER A 104 7.39 -0.06 -2.20
C SER A 104 7.42 1.38 -2.74
N ALA A 105 6.26 1.95 -3.12
CA ALA A 105 6.14 3.38 -3.41
C ALA A 105 6.43 4.23 -2.17
N GLY A 106 5.90 3.83 -1.00
CA GLY A 106 6.18 4.46 0.28
C GLY A 106 7.66 4.36 0.66
N PHE A 107 8.28 3.20 0.45
CA PHE A 107 9.72 3.01 0.65
C PHE A 107 10.55 3.99 -0.20
N LEU A 108 10.30 4.08 -1.51
CA LEU A 108 11.03 5.04 -2.35
C LEU A 108 10.71 6.50 -2.00
N ALA A 109 9.48 6.81 -1.61
CA ALA A 109 9.11 8.15 -1.17
C ALA A 109 9.92 8.56 0.08
N ALA A 110 10.05 7.66 1.06
CA ALA A 110 10.86 7.89 2.25
C ALA A 110 12.32 8.16 1.91
N ARG A 111 12.92 7.33 1.04
CA ARG A 111 14.30 7.53 0.55
C ARG A 111 14.44 8.86 -0.21
N ARG A 112 13.49 9.19 -1.09
CA ARG A 112 13.55 10.40 -1.91
C ARG A 112 13.40 11.68 -1.09
N PHE A 113 12.54 11.68 -0.08
CA PHE A 113 12.24 12.87 0.71
C PHE A 113 13.00 12.91 2.05
N GLY A 114 13.86 11.92 2.34
CA GLY A 114 14.60 11.83 3.59
C GLY A 114 13.71 11.70 4.82
N ARG A 115 12.56 11.02 4.69
CA ARG A 115 11.58 10.87 5.78
C ARG A 115 11.81 9.57 6.58
N PRO A 116 11.60 9.59 7.91
CA PRO A 116 11.59 8.37 8.71
C PRO A 116 10.60 7.34 8.13
N LEU A 117 11.04 6.09 8.05
CA LEU A 117 10.28 4.98 7.51
C LEU A 117 9.98 3.95 8.59
N VAL A 118 8.72 3.58 8.75
CA VAL A 118 8.26 2.48 9.59
C VAL A 118 7.61 1.42 8.71
N GLY A 119 7.96 0.15 8.91
CA GLY A 119 7.37 -0.98 8.19
C GLY A 119 6.62 -1.91 9.13
N THR A 120 5.39 -2.29 8.78
CA THR A 120 4.61 -3.32 9.50
C THR A 120 3.93 -4.24 8.50
N PHE A 121 4.50 -5.41 8.25
CA PHE A 121 3.91 -6.38 7.34
C PHE A 121 3.03 -7.36 8.09
N HIS A 122 1.75 -7.35 7.73
CA HIS A 122 0.70 -8.14 8.39
C HIS A 122 0.61 -9.58 7.91
N THR A 123 1.14 -9.88 6.74
CA THR A 123 1.08 -11.20 6.12
C THR A 123 2.49 -11.77 5.99
N ASN A 124 2.70 -12.98 6.52
CA ASN A 124 3.90 -13.75 6.20
C ASN A 124 3.80 -14.25 4.75
N LEU A 125 4.38 -13.48 3.82
CA LEU A 125 4.33 -13.79 2.39
C LEU A 125 4.98 -15.12 2.03
N ARG A 126 6.01 -15.55 2.77
CA ARG A 126 6.67 -16.84 2.55
C ARG A 126 5.71 -17.98 2.86
N ALA A 127 5.12 -17.96 4.05
CA ALA A 127 4.13 -18.96 4.45
C ALA A 127 2.90 -18.94 3.53
N MET A 128 2.47 -17.76 3.07
CA MET A 128 1.40 -17.64 2.09
C MET A 128 1.76 -18.29 0.74
N ALA A 129 2.96 -18.05 0.23
CA ALA A 129 3.42 -18.65 -1.02
C ALA A 129 3.51 -20.18 -0.94
N GLU A 130 3.92 -20.72 0.21
CA GLU A 130 4.01 -22.16 0.49
C GLU A 130 2.62 -22.82 0.65
N ALA A 131 1.63 -22.08 1.15
CA ALA A 131 0.27 -22.58 1.39
C ALA A 131 -0.64 -22.57 0.15
N VAL A 132 -0.32 -21.79 -0.87
CA VAL A 132 -1.13 -21.72 -2.09
C VAL A 132 -0.75 -22.87 -3.04
N PRO A 133 -1.72 -23.63 -3.58
CA PRO A 133 -1.44 -24.71 -4.51
C PRO A 133 -0.57 -24.19 -5.67
N PRO A 134 0.45 -24.94 -6.12
CA PRO A 134 1.38 -24.51 -7.17
C PRO A 134 0.69 -24.56 -8.55
N LYS A 135 -0.31 -23.71 -8.75
CA LYS A 135 -0.86 -23.40 -10.07
C LYS A 135 0.18 -22.55 -10.79
N PHE A 136 0.43 -22.84 -12.07
CA PHE A 136 1.52 -22.25 -12.86
C PHE A 136 1.74 -20.74 -12.70
N LEU A 137 0.67 -19.96 -12.49
CA LEU A 137 0.73 -18.50 -12.35
C LEU A 137 1.18 -18.00 -10.97
N VAL A 138 0.98 -18.76 -9.89
CA VAL A 138 1.23 -18.29 -8.51
C VAL A 138 2.74 -18.18 -8.21
N PRO A 139 3.57 -19.21 -8.47
CA PRO A 139 5.01 -19.10 -8.22
C PRO A 139 5.68 -18.00 -9.06
N GLN A 140 5.20 -17.80 -10.30
CA GLN A 140 5.73 -16.75 -11.18
C GLN A 140 5.37 -15.35 -10.66
N PHE A 141 4.15 -15.15 -10.16
CA PHE A 141 3.74 -13.89 -9.52
C PHE A 141 4.66 -13.52 -8.35
N PHE A 142 4.87 -14.45 -7.41
CA PHE A 142 5.75 -14.19 -6.26
C PHE A 142 7.20 -13.96 -6.68
N ARG A 143 7.70 -14.70 -7.68
CA ARG A 143 9.06 -14.50 -8.20
C ARG A 143 9.23 -13.11 -8.82
N ILE A 144 8.26 -12.66 -9.63
CA ILE A 144 8.28 -11.31 -10.23
C ILE A 144 8.18 -10.24 -9.13
N ALA A 145 7.25 -10.40 -8.17
CA ALA A 145 7.10 -9.47 -7.06
C ALA A 145 8.34 -9.38 -6.18
N TRP A 146 9.05 -10.50 -6.00
CA TRP A 146 10.31 -10.58 -5.27
C TRP A 146 11.43 -9.81 -5.99
N TRP A 147 11.66 -10.10 -7.27
CA TRP A 147 12.67 -9.40 -8.07
C TRP A 147 12.37 -7.91 -8.21
N TRP A 148 11.10 -7.55 -8.36
CA TRP A 148 10.65 -6.16 -8.36
C TRP A 148 10.99 -5.46 -7.05
N ASN A 149 10.69 -6.07 -5.90
CA ASN A 149 11.06 -5.52 -4.59
C ASN A 149 12.57 -5.41 -4.38
N LEU A 150 13.35 -6.46 -4.69
CA LEU A 150 14.81 -6.43 -4.57
C LEU A 150 15.45 -5.30 -5.40
N GLY A 151 14.99 -5.13 -6.65
CA GLY A 151 15.46 -4.06 -7.52
C GLY A 151 15.15 -2.65 -7.00
N LEU A 152 14.21 -2.50 -6.06
CA LEU A 152 13.88 -1.23 -5.41
C LEU A 152 14.69 -0.99 -4.14
N TYR A 153 14.94 -2.04 -3.35
CA TYR A 153 15.71 -1.92 -2.12
C TYR A 153 17.21 -1.70 -2.35
N TRP A 154 17.74 -2.09 -3.52
CA TRP A 154 19.15 -1.90 -3.88
C TRP A 154 19.47 -0.59 -4.63
N ARG A 155 18.49 0.29 -4.83
CA ARG A 155 18.65 1.62 -5.45
C ARG A 155 18.58 2.72 -4.41
#